data_AF-A0A183D437-F1
#
_entry.id   AF-A0A183D437-F1
#
_cell.length_a   1.000
_cell.length_b   1.000
_cell.length_c   1.000
_cell.angle_alpha   90.00
_cell.angle_beta   90.00
_cell.angle_gamma   90.00
#
_symmetry.space_group_name_H-M   'P 1'
#
loop_
_entity.id
_entity.type
_entity.pdbx_description
1 polymer ?
#
loop_
_entity_poly.entity_id
_entity_poly.type
_entity_poly.pdbx_seq_one_letter_code
_entity_poly.pdbx_strand_id
1 'polypeptide(L)'
;MAKESQSAAWKDLKGVKHRKVADVLMNNVDQVSMAVSSLITPDTPRIVMKPNIGIFHFIEVELEISDVRVHDYVTFPSMSLYRTTYDTVDIPREALTLRNNAIDYAKVLYVSYSSMAEHLKAAPRESADGSVVPRHVASKVVSASLINEENKIQSIDHLQKPVIITFLMEVTTFHIYF
;
A
#
# COMPACT_ATOMS: atom_id res chain seq x y z
N MET A 1 -8.00 17.79 -22.12
CA MET A 1 -8.82 18.52 -21.12
C MET A 1 -9.09 17.75 -19.82
N ALA A 2 -9.16 16.42 -19.77
CA ALA A 2 -9.41 15.69 -18.50
C ALA A 2 -8.18 15.51 -17.57
N LYS A 3 -6.96 15.82 -18.04
CA LYS A 3 -5.70 15.51 -17.32
C LYS A 3 -5.27 16.60 -16.33
N GLU A 4 -5.63 17.86 -16.58
CA GLU A 4 -5.38 18.98 -15.65
C GLU A 4 -6.42 19.05 -14.51
N SER A 5 -7.51 18.28 -14.59
CA SER A 5 -8.68 18.46 -13.71
C SER A 5 -8.67 17.61 -12.43
N GLN A 6 -7.78 16.62 -12.29
CA GLN A 6 -7.89 15.68 -11.16
C GLN A 6 -7.48 16.31 -9.83
N SER A 7 -6.46 17.15 -9.76
CA SER A 7 -6.09 17.85 -8.51
C SER A 7 -7.14 18.84 -8.06
N ALA A 8 -7.70 19.60 -9.00
CA ALA A 8 -8.83 20.48 -8.71
C ALA A 8 -10.01 19.67 -8.14
N ALA A 9 -10.34 18.53 -8.79
CA ALA A 9 -11.41 17.66 -8.32
C ALA A 9 -11.15 17.07 -6.92
N TRP A 10 -9.91 16.66 -6.61
CA TRP A 10 -9.56 16.20 -5.26
C TRP A 10 -9.60 17.34 -4.22
N LYS A 11 -9.17 18.55 -4.58
CA LYS A 11 -9.27 19.73 -3.70
C LYS A 11 -10.72 20.19 -3.46
N ASP A 12 -11.61 19.97 -4.43
CA ASP A 12 -13.03 20.24 -4.29
C ASP A 12 -13.70 19.30 -3.28
N LEU A 13 -13.14 18.11 -3.06
CA LEU A 13 -13.60 17.17 -2.02
C LEU A 13 -13.16 17.65 -0.63
N LYS A 14 -14.12 18.17 0.15
CA LYS A 14 -13.88 18.61 1.53
C LYS A 14 -14.23 17.55 2.58
N GLY A 15 -13.51 17.60 3.69
CA GLY A 15 -13.80 16.81 4.91
C GLY A 15 -13.92 15.30 4.65
N VAL A 16 -15.04 14.71 5.10
CA VAL A 16 -15.34 13.27 5.04
C VAL A 16 -15.39 12.72 3.61
N LYS A 17 -15.78 13.54 2.63
CA LYS A 17 -15.86 13.11 1.23
C LYS A 17 -14.48 12.77 0.68
N HIS A 18 -13.45 13.48 1.11
CA HIS A 18 -12.08 13.28 0.67
C HIS A 18 -11.58 11.88 1.04
N ARG A 19 -11.74 11.53 2.33
CA ARG A 19 -11.42 10.21 2.87
C ARG A 19 -12.26 9.11 2.21
N LYS A 20 -13.56 9.34 2.02
CA LYS A 20 -14.45 8.35 1.38
C LYS A 20 -13.99 7.98 -0.03
N VAL A 21 -13.54 8.95 -0.83
CA VAL A 21 -13.04 8.67 -2.19
C VAL A 21 -11.70 7.95 -2.15
N ALA A 22 -10.81 8.30 -1.21
CA ALA A 22 -9.58 7.55 -0.98
C ALA A 22 -9.86 6.09 -0.60
N ASP A 23 -10.76 5.84 0.35
CA ASP A 23 -11.16 4.49 0.77
C ASP A 23 -11.76 3.70 -0.40
N VAL A 24 -12.63 4.32 -1.22
CA VAL A 24 -13.20 3.68 -2.42
C VAL A 24 -12.12 3.35 -3.45
N LEU A 25 -11.14 4.22 -3.66
CA LEU A 25 -10.02 3.96 -4.57
C LEU A 25 -9.20 2.76 -4.10
N MET A 26 -8.83 2.72 -2.81
CA MET A 26 -8.08 1.59 -2.23
C MET A 26 -8.86 0.27 -2.35
N ASN A 27 -10.15 0.29 -2.00
CA ASN A 27 -11.02 -0.88 -2.14
C ASN A 27 -11.15 -1.37 -3.61
N ASN A 28 -11.23 -0.44 -4.57
CA ASN A 28 -11.28 -0.81 -5.99
C ASN A 28 -9.95 -1.43 -6.45
N VAL A 29 -8.81 -0.93 -5.96
CA VAL A 29 -7.50 -1.54 -6.25
C VAL A 29 -7.44 -2.97 -5.70
N ASP A 30 -7.94 -3.21 -4.49
CA ASP A 30 -8.03 -4.55 -3.91
C ASP A 30 -8.91 -5.48 -4.74
N GLN A 31 -10.10 -5.01 -5.14
CA GLN A 31 -11.04 -5.79 -5.97
C GLN A 31 -10.45 -6.17 -7.33
N VAL A 32 -9.84 -5.21 -8.02
CA VAL A 32 -9.19 -5.46 -9.32
C VAL A 32 -8.00 -6.39 -9.14
N SER A 33 -7.21 -6.21 -8.08
CA SER A 33 -6.05 -7.07 -7.80
C SER A 33 -6.47 -8.51 -7.51
N MET A 34 -7.55 -8.73 -6.76
CA MET A 34 -8.14 -10.06 -6.57
C MET A 34 -8.53 -10.70 -7.91
N ALA A 35 -9.21 -9.96 -8.79
CA ALA A 35 -9.58 -10.47 -10.11
C ALA A 35 -8.35 -10.84 -10.97
N VAL A 36 -7.34 -9.96 -11.00
CA VAL A 36 -6.10 -10.15 -11.78
C VAL A 36 -5.22 -11.26 -11.18
N SER A 37 -5.30 -11.52 -9.88
CA SER A 37 -4.48 -12.53 -9.21
C SER A 37 -4.72 -13.96 -9.71
N SER A 38 -5.87 -14.20 -10.35
CA SER A 38 -6.18 -15.45 -11.05
C SER A 38 -5.27 -15.73 -12.27
N LEU A 39 -4.62 -14.69 -12.81
CA LEU A 39 -3.70 -14.78 -13.93
C LEU A 39 -2.27 -15.15 -13.51
N ILE A 40 -2.00 -15.19 -12.21
CA ILE A 40 -0.71 -15.66 -11.69
C ILE A 40 -0.67 -17.18 -11.79
N THR A 41 0.30 -17.67 -12.55
CA THR A 41 0.55 -19.09 -12.80
C THR A 41 2.02 -19.40 -12.52
N PRO A 42 2.43 -20.68 -12.45
CA PRO A 42 3.85 -21.03 -12.31
C PRO A 42 4.75 -20.41 -13.40
N ASP A 43 4.22 -20.23 -14.62
CA ASP A 43 4.95 -19.61 -15.74
C ASP A 43 4.97 -18.08 -15.67
N THR A 44 3.98 -17.48 -14.99
CA THR A 44 3.88 -16.03 -14.77
C THR A 44 3.70 -15.76 -13.27
N PRO A 45 4.76 -15.98 -12.46
CA PRO A 45 4.63 -15.95 -11.01
C PRO A 45 4.46 -14.53 -10.46
N ARG A 46 4.56 -13.50 -11.30
CA ARG A 46 4.52 -12.10 -10.89
C ARG A 46 3.88 -11.21 -11.94
N ILE A 47 3.01 -10.31 -11.49
CA ILE A 47 2.47 -9.19 -12.26
C ILE A 47 2.80 -7.90 -11.51
N VAL A 48 3.40 -6.94 -12.20
CA VAL A 48 3.62 -5.57 -11.68
C VAL A 48 2.79 -4.61 -12.51
N MET A 49 1.93 -3.81 -11.86
CA MET A 49 1.11 -2.82 -12.53
C MET A 49 1.38 -1.43 -11.97
N LYS A 50 1.44 -0.45 -12.86
CA LYS A 50 1.63 0.96 -12.53
C LYS A 50 0.66 1.81 -13.37
N PRO A 51 -0.64 1.76 -13.07
CA PRO A 51 -1.69 2.32 -13.94
C PRO A 51 -1.55 3.82 -14.24
N ASN A 52 -0.87 4.61 -13.40
CA ASN A 52 -0.85 6.07 -13.51
C ASN A 52 0.56 6.72 -13.47
N ILE A 53 1.59 6.12 -14.11
CA ILE A 53 2.90 6.79 -14.20
C ILE A 53 2.85 7.95 -15.20
N GLY A 54 3.16 9.17 -14.75
CA GLY A 54 3.36 10.31 -15.65
C GLY A 54 3.35 11.68 -14.95
N ILE A 55 3.96 12.67 -15.61
CA ILE A 55 4.40 14.00 -15.11
C ILE A 55 3.32 14.86 -14.44
N PHE A 56 2.04 14.47 -14.46
CA PHE A 56 0.91 15.24 -13.90
C PHE A 56 -0.11 14.40 -13.10
N HIS A 57 0.23 13.19 -12.66
CA HIS A 57 -0.70 12.31 -11.94
C HIS A 57 -0.59 12.51 -10.41
N PHE A 58 -1.71 12.85 -9.77
CA PHE A 58 -1.73 13.23 -8.36
C PHE A 58 -1.71 12.05 -7.38
N ILE A 59 -2.18 10.85 -7.77
CA ILE A 59 -2.05 9.63 -6.97
C ILE A 59 -1.46 8.54 -7.87
N GLU A 60 -0.18 8.25 -7.69
CA GLU A 60 0.45 7.12 -8.35
C GLU A 60 0.18 5.86 -7.52
N VAL A 61 -0.30 4.82 -8.20
CA VAL A 61 -0.49 3.49 -7.63
C VAL A 61 0.53 2.58 -8.30
N GLU A 62 1.34 1.92 -7.49
CA GLU A 62 2.21 0.83 -7.93
C GLU A 62 1.80 -0.41 -7.15
N LEU A 63 1.55 -1.50 -7.85
CA LEU A 63 1.20 -2.77 -7.22
C LEU A 63 2.02 -3.92 -7.82
N GLU A 64 2.26 -4.91 -6.97
CA GLU A 64 2.86 -6.18 -7.31
C GLU A 64 1.98 -7.30 -6.79
N ILE A 65 1.60 -8.24 -7.66
CA ILE A 65 0.97 -9.51 -7.28
C ILE A 65 2.00 -10.59 -7.59
N SER A 66 2.41 -11.35 -6.58
CA SER A 66 3.44 -12.39 -6.75
C SER A 66 3.04 -13.67 -6.04
N ASP A 67 3.28 -14.80 -6.69
CA ASP A 67 3.33 -16.13 -6.09
C ASP A 67 4.77 -16.44 -5.71
N VAL A 68 5.06 -16.45 -4.42
CA VAL A 68 6.43 -16.48 -3.87
C VAL A 68 6.66 -17.71 -3.03
N ARG A 69 7.86 -18.26 -3.12
CA ARG A 69 8.28 -19.32 -2.21
C ARG A 69 8.35 -18.79 -0.78
N VAL A 70 7.80 -19.56 0.15
CA VAL A 70 7.77 -19.21 1.55
C VAL A 70 9.17 -19.35 2.17
N HIS A 71 9.69 -18.24 2.69
CA HIS A 71 10.94 -18.15 3.46
C HIS A 71 10.67 -17.56 4.85
N ASP A 72 11.72 -17.39 5.67
CA ASP A 72 11.60 -16.82 7.02
C ASP A 72 11.00 -15.40 7.00
N TYR A 73 11.44 -14.59 6.05
CA TYR A 73 10.87 -13.30 5.68
C TYR A 73 10.90 -13.16 4.17
N VAL A 74 9.87 -12.55 3.60
CA VAL A 74 9.81 -12.19 2.18
C VAL A 74 9.52 -10.71 2.04
N THR A 75 10.37 -10.01 1.31
CA THR A 75 10.33 -8.55 1.13
C THR A 75 9.55 -8.16 -0.12
N PHE A 76 8.65 -7.19 0.02
CA PHE A 76 7.93 -6.56 -1.08
C PHE A 76 8.19 -5.05 -1.12
N PRO A 77 8.17 -4.40 -2.31
CA PRO A 77 8.09 -5.04 -3.62
C PRO A 77 9.39 -5.81 -3.91
N SER A 78 9.34 -6.86 -4.73
CA SER A 78 10.53 -7.69 -5.01
C SER A 78 11.65 -6.90 -5.69
N MET A 79 11.32 -5.80 -6.37
CA MET A 79 12.29 -4.87 -6.95
C MET A 79 13.14 -4.14 -5.92
N SER A 80 12.71 -4.05 -4.66
CA SER A 80 13.48 -3.43 -3.57
C SER A 80 14.81 -4.14 -3.30
N LEU A 81 14.90 -5.43 -3.62
CA LEU A 81 16.14 -6.22 -3.53
C LEU A 81 17.26 -5.70 -4.46
N TYR A 82 16.88 -4.96 -5.50
CA TYR A 82 17.81 -4.43 -6.51
C TYR A 82 17.84 -2.90 -6.54
N ARG A 83 16.91 -2.23 -5.87
CA ARG A 83 16.73 -0.78 -5.90
C ARG A 83 16.34 -0.27 -4.51
N THR A 84 17.08 0.72 -4.01
CA THR A 84 16.88 1.30 -2.68
C THR A 84 15.86 2.44 -2.66
N THR A 85 15.03 2.57 -3.70
CA THR A 85 14.07 3.68 -3.88
C THR A 85 12.63 3.29 -3.53
N TYR A 86 12.44 2.13 -2.91
CA TYR A 86 11.13 1.59 -2.55
C TYR A 86 10.94 1.58 -1.04
N ASP A 87 9.74 1.96 -0.60
CA ASP A 87 9.24 1.52 0.70
C ASP A 87 9.09 -0.01 0.66
N THR A 88 9.39 -0.66 1.78
CA THR A 88 9.37 -2.12 1.84
C THR A 88 8.43 -2.64 2.91
N VAL A 89 7.90 -3.84 2.66
CA VAL A 89 7.16 -4.64 3.62
C VAL A 89 7.80 -6.02 3.67
N ASP A 90 8.36 -6.38 4.82
CA ASP A 90 8.90 -7.70 5.11
C ASP A 90 7.85 -8.52 5.85
N ILE A 91 7.37 -9.58 5.20
CA ILE A 91 6.30 -10.44 5.70
C ILE A 91 6.91 -11.71 6.30
N PRO A 92 6.63 -12.04 7.57
CA PRO A 92 7.17 -13.23 8.20
C PRO A 92 6.53 -14.50 7.65
N ARG A 93 7.28 -15.61 7.69
CA ARG A 93 6.85 -16.95 7.25
C ARG A 93 5.43 -17.33 7.68
N GLU A 94 5.14 -17.15 8.96
CA GLU A 94 3.87 -17.57 9.57
C GLU A 94 2.65 -16.82 9.03
N ALA A 95 2.85 -15.60 8.53
CA ALA A 95 1.81 -14.88 7.82
C ALA A 95 1.57 -15.57 6.47
N LEU A 96 2.64 -15.79 5.70
CA LEU A 96 2.60 -16.40 4.35
C LEU A 96 2.01 -17.80 4.34
N THR A 97 2.20 -18.58 5.40
CA THR A 97 1.67 -19.94 5.50
C THR A 97 0.22 -20.00 5.97
N LEU A 98 -0.41 -18.88 6.35
CA LEU A 98 -1.76 -18.86 6.91
C LEU A 98 -1.96 -19.90 8.04
N ARG A 99 -0.90 -20.12 8.84
CA ARG A 99 -0.80 -21.16 9.88
C ARG A 99 -0.78 -22.62 9.39
N ASN A 100 -0.78 -22.85 8.09
CA ASN A 100 -0.55 -24.16 7.48
C ASN A 100 0.90 -24.29 7.00
N ASN A 101 1.75 -24.91 7.82
CA ASN A 101 3.17 -25.08 7.51
C ASN A 101 3.48 -25.96 6.28
N ALA A 102 2.48 -26.62 5.68
CA ALA A 102 2.63 -27.35 4.42
C ALA A 102 2.56 -26.45 3.18
N ILE A 103 2.25 -25.16 3.34
CA ILE A 103 2.23 -24.19 2.24
C ILE A 103 3.67 -23.79 1.88
N ASP A 104 4.11 -24.21 0.69
CA ASP A 104 5.43 -23.90 0.15
C ASP A 104 5.48 -22.58 -0.63
N TYR A 105 4.32 -22.12 -1.11
CA TYR A 105 4.15 -20.92 -1.93
C TYR A 105 2.97 -20.09 -1.45
N ALA A 106 3.13 -18.77 -1.43
CA ALA A 106 2.10 -17.83 -1.00
C ALA A 106 1.89 -16.76 -2.05
N LYS A 107 0.61 -16.45 -2.33
CA LYS A 107 0.24 -15.35 -3.22
C LYS A 107 0.06 -14.07 -2.40
N VAL A 108 0.81 -13.03 -2.76
CA VAL A 108 0.87 -11.76 -2.05
C VAL A 108 0.52 -10.61 -3.00
N LEU A 109 -0.32 -9.70 -2.54
CA LEU A 109 -0.54 -8.38 -3.12
C LEU A 109 0.22 -7.36 -2.29
N TYR A 110 1.13 -6.64 -2.92
CA TYR A 110 1.71 -5.40 -2.40
C TYR A 110 1.18 -4.21 -3.19
N VAL A 111 0.83 -3.12 -2.50
CA VAL A 111 0.45 -1.86 -3.13
C VAL A 111 1.14 -0.69 -2.44
N SER A 112 1.64 0.25 -3.22
CA SER A 112 2.16 1.55 -2.79
C SER A 112 1.36 2.67 -3.42
N TYR A 113 1.02 3.67 -2.60
CA TYR A 113 0.31 4.88 -3.00
C TYR A 113 1.15 6.11 -2.61
N SER A 114 1.74 6.78 -3.61
CA SER A 114 2.73 7.84 -3.37
C SER A 114 2.16 9.11 -2.73
N SER A 115 0.91 9.48 -3.04
CA SER A 115 0.30 10.73 -2.57
C SER A 115 -0.99 10.55 -1.78
N MET A 116 -1.37 9.31 -1.47
CA MET A 116 -2.62 9.02 -0.76
C MET A 116 -2.66 9.63 0.66
N ALA A 117 -1.48 9.81 1.26
CA ALA A 117 -1.28 10.42 2.57
C ALA A 117 -2.01 11.77 2.76
N GLU A 118 -2.00 12.63 1.74
CA GLU A 118 -2.65 13.96 1.78
C GLU A 118 -4.18 13.87 1.88
N HIS A 119 -4.74 12.74 1.45
CA HIS A 119 -6.18 12.54 1.27
C HIS A 119 -6.82 11.76 2.43
N LEU A 120 -6.01 11.05 3.24
CA LEU A 120 -6.49 10.22 4.35
C LEU A 120 -6.83 11.00 5.64
N LYS A 121 -6.44 12.28 5.74
CA LYS A 121 -6.66 13.18 6.90
C LYS A 121 -6.62 12.44 8.25
N ALA A 122 -5.42 12.30 8.80
CA ALA A 122 -5.27 11.74 10.14
C ALA A 122 -6.11 12.56 11.16
N ALA A 123 -6.91 11.86 11.95
CA ALA A 123 -7.71 12.52 12.98
C ALA A 123 -6.80 13.36 13.88
N PRO A 124 -7.14 14.59 14.27
CA PRO A 124 -6.29 15.37 15.17
C PRO A 124 -6.13 14.63 16.50
N ARG A 125 -5.01 14.88 17.19
CA ARG A 125 -4.78 14.35 18.54
C ARG A 125 -5.19 15.42 19.55
N GLU A 126 -6.09 15.07 20.45
CA GLU A 126 -6.36 15.90 21.63
C GLU A 126 -5.31 15.57 22.70
N SER A 127 -4.61 16.59 23.17
CA SER A 127 -3.70 16.50 24.30
C SER A 127 -4.47 16.61 25.62
N ALA A 128 -3.86 16.20 26.72
CA ALA A 128 -4.48 16.21 28.04
C ALA A 128 -4.89 17.62 28.54
N ASP A 129 -4.31 18.67 27.96
CA ASP A 129 -4.61 20.09 28.22
C ASP A 129 -5.75 20.64 27.34
N GLY A 130 -6.39 19.80 26.52
CA GLY A 130 -7.43 20.20 25.58
C GLY A 130 -6.90 20.83 24.28
N SER A 131 -5.57 20.90 24.09
CA SER A 131 -5.00 21.36 22.83
C SER A 131 -5.21 20.33 21.72
N VAL A 132 -5.53 20.83 20.51
CA VAL A 132 -5.74 20.02 19.31
C VAL A 132 -4.47 20.07 18.46
N VAL A 133 -3.78 18.94 18.33
CA VAL A 133 -2.58 18.81 17.50
C VAL A 133 -2.97 18.22 16.13
N PRO A 134 -2.84 19.01 15.04
CA PRO A 134 -3.03 18.49 13.69
C PRO A 134 -2.05 17.34 13.41
N ARG A 135 -2.53 16.29 12.73
CA ARG A 135 -1.69 15.17 12.30
C ARG A 135 -1.70 15.06 10.79
N HIS A 136 -0.55 14.72 10.24
CA HIS A 136 -0.36 14.46 8.82
C HIS A 136 0.37 13.13 8.65
N VAL A 137 0.10 12.43 7.56
CA VAL A 137 0.84 11.21 7.19
C VAL A 137 2.10 11.67 6.43
N ALA A 138 3.28 11.32 6.96
CA ALA A 138 4.58 11.80 6.46
C ALA A 138 5.30 10.80 5.56
N SER A 139 4.60 9.75 5.12
CA SER A 139 5.12 8.67 4.28
C SER A 139 4.12 8.37 3.16
N LYS A 140 4.53 7.55 2.20
CA LYS A 140 3.57 6.89 1.31
C LYS A 140 2.66 5.98 2.13
N VAL A 141 1.52 5.64 1.55
CA VAL A 141 0.65 4.59 2.09
C VAL A 141 1.04 3.29 1.39
N VAL A 142 1.32 2.25 2.16
CA VAL A 142 1.60 0.91 1.63
C VAL A 142 0.64 -0.10 2.23
N SER A 143 0.26 -1.10 1.45
CA SER A 143 -0.50 -2.25 1.92
C SER A 143 0.14 -3.54 1.42
N ALA A 144 0.03 -4.58 2.24
CA ALA A 144 0.40 -5.94 1.87
C ALA A 144 -0.72 -6.87 2.34
N SER A 145 -1.21 -7.70 1.43
CA SER A 145 -2.35 -8.58 1.63
C SER A 145 -2.03 -9.97 1.10
N LEU A 146 -2.47 -11.00 1.81
CA LEU A 146 -2.41 -12.37 1.28
C LEU A 146 -3.64 -12.70 0.46
N ILE A 147 -3.42 -13.42 -0.62
CA ILE A 147 -4.45 -13.91 -1.50
C ILE A 147 -4.54 -15.42 -1.33
N ASN A 148 -5.72 -15.91 -0.97
CA ASN A 148 -5.97 -17.34 -0.81
C ASN A 148 -6.18 -18.05 -2.16
N GLU A 149 -6.38 -19.36 -2.11
CA GLU A 149 -6.61 -20.20 -3.30
C GLU A 149 -7.88 -19.80 -4.09
N GLU A 150 -8.87 -19.18 -3.42
CA GLU A 150 -10.07 -18.62 -4.06
C GLU A 150 -9.84 -17.23 -4.67
N ASN A 151 -8.59 -16.75 -4.74
CA ASN A 151 -8.22 -15.42 -5.20
C ASN A 151 -8.84 -14.27 -4.39
N LYS A 152 -9.08 -14.49 -3.09
CA LYS A 152 -9.61 -13.48 -2.16
C LYS A 152 -8.53 -13.02 -1.18
N ILE A 153 -8.59 -11.73 -0.82
CA ILE A 153 -7.77 -11.21 0.28
C ILE A 153 -8.18 -11.88 1.58
N GLN A 154 -7.19 -12.44 2.28
CA GLN A 154 -7.37 -13.12 3.55
C GLN A 154 -6.69 -12.34 4.67
N SER A 155 -7.47 -12.08 5.73
CA SER A 155 -6.96 -11.45 6.95
C SER A 155 -6.06 -12.42 7.73
N ILE A 156 -5.04 -11.85 8.36
CA ILE A 156 -4.09 -12.57 9.21
C ILE A 156 -4.06 -11.88 10.57
N ASP A 157 -4.08 -12.66 11.64
CA ASP A 157 -4.02 -12.18 13.01
C ASP A 157 -3.05 -13.02 13.86
N HIS A 158 -2.78 -12.53 15.07
CA HIS A 158 -1.96 -13.19 16.09
C HIS A 158 -0.58 -13.67 15.63
N LEU A 159 0.10 -12.85 14.82
CA LEU A 159 1.49 -13.06 14.44
C LEU A 159 2.42 -12.99 15.66
N GLN A 160 3.30 -13.98 15.82
CA GLN A 160 4.38 -13.99 16.80
C GLN A 160 5.58 -13.14 16.34
N LYS A 161 5.82 -13.11 15.03
CA LYS A 161 6.83 -12.28 14.37
C LYS A 161 6.15 -11.07 13.73
N PRO A 162 6.74 -9.86 13.84
CA PRO A 162 6.12 -8.68 13.24
C PRO A 162 6.24 -8.70 11.72
N VAL A 163 5.23 -8.12 11.05
CA VAL A 163 5.41 -7.53 9.73
C VAL A 163 6.23 -6.26 9.90
N ILE A 164 7.30 -6.12 9.13
CA ILE A 164 8.20 -4.95 9.21
C ILE A 164 7.87 -4.07 8.02
N ILE A 165 7.59 -2.79 8.26
CA ILE A 165 7.35 -1.81 7.21
C ILE A 165 8.45 -0.75 7.30
N THR A 166 9.18 -0.57 6.21
CA THR A 166 10.26 0.42 6.11
C THR A 166 9.85 1.49 5.12
N PHE A 167 9.79 2.74 5.60
CA PHE A 167 9.53 3.89 4.75
C PHE A 167 10.82 4.62 4.44
N LEU A 168 11.01 4.92 3.16
CA LEU A 168 12.00 5.89 2.74
C LEU A 168 11.42 7.28 3.00
N MET A 169 12.07 8.00 3.91
CA MET A 169 11.75 9.40 4.11
C MET A 169 12.27 10.20 2.91
N GLU A 170 11.36 10.72 2.09
CA GLU A 170 11.67 11.86 1.26
C GLU A 170 11.90 13.06 2.19
N VAL A 171 13.10 13.63 2.17
CA VAL A 171 13.44 14.81 2.97
C VAL A 171 12.53 15.96 2.51
N THR A 172 11.43 16.18 3.21
CA THR A 172 10.61 17.38 3.00
C THR A 172 11.35 18.53 3.67
N THR A 173 12.00 19.37 2.88
CA THR A 173 12.60 20.60 3.38
C THR A 173 11.48 21.47 3.97
N PHE A 174 11.35 21.52 5.28
CA PHE A 174 10.46 22.46 5.95
C PHE A 174 11.06 23.86 5.79
N HIS A 175 10.49 24.66 4.89
CA HIS A 175 10.70 26.11 4.93
C HIS A 175 9.93 26.67 6.12
N ILE A 176 10.62 26.81 7.25
CA ILE A 176 10.14 27.62 8.37
C ILE A 176 10.35 29.07 7.95
N TYR A 177 9.26 29.75 7.58
CA TYR A 177 9.26 31.20 7.45
C TYR A 177 9.21 31.80 8.86
N PHE A 178 10.25 32.54 9.24
CA PHE A 178 10.27 33.42 10.40
C PHE A 178 9.59 34.75 10.05
#